data_AF-A0A916NT51-F1
#
_entry.id   AF-A0A916NT51-F1
#
_cell.length_a   1.000
_cell.length_b   1.000
_cell.length_c   1.000
_cell.angle_alpha   90.00
_cell.angle_beta   90.00
_cell.angle_gamma   90.00
#
_symmetry.space_group_name_H-M   'P 1'
#
loop_
_entity.id
_entity.type
_entity.pdbx_description
1 polymer ?
#
loop_
_entity_poly.entity_id
_entity_poly.type
_entity_poly.pdbx_seq_one_letter_code
_entity_poly.pdbx_strand_id
1 'polypeptide(L)' 'MQKELYRLLLQWLKSGPKQSIPQEKLEAQALVVSWGLFGSALQWSREVQARTLESMVEEVIEVVTVNLGAFWEQATG' A
#
# COMPACT_ATOMS: atom_id res chain seq x y z
N MET A 1 6.13 12.99 3.97
CA MET A 1 4.88 12.21 3.77
C MET A 1 5.15 10.78 3.30
N GLN A 2 5.91 10.53 2.23
CA GLN A 2 6.17 9.15 1.77
C GLN A 2 6.89 8.29 2.82
N LYS A 3 7.92 8.83 3.49
CA LYS A 3 8.68 8.10 4.52
C LYS A 3 7.82 7.72 5.73
N GLU A 4 6.87 8.57 6.10
CA GLU A 4 5.88 8.27 7.14
C GLU A 4 4.93 7.15 6.68
N LEU A 5 4.41 7.21 5.44
CA LEU A 5 3.59 6.15 4.87
C LEU A 5 4.31 4.81 4.85
N TYR A 6 5.59 4.79 4.44
CA TYR A 6 6.43 3.60 4.50
C TYR A 6 6.51 3.02 5.91
N ARG A 7 6.82 3.84 6.91
CA ARG A 7 6.95 3.40 8.30
C ARG A 7 5.64 2.84 8.86
N LEU A 8 4.51 3.51 8.55
CA LEU A 8 3.19 3.08 8.97
C LEU A 8 2.82 1.73 8.33
N LEU A 9 3.01 1.59 7.02
CA LEU A 9 2.75 0.33 6.30
C LEU A 9 3.64 -0.80 6.80
N LEU A 10 4.94 -0.54 7.01
CA LEU A 10 5.86 -1.54 7.52
C LEU A 10 5.48 -1.99 8.94
N GLN A 11 5.10 -1.04 9.80
CA GLN A 11 4.63 -1.36 11.14
C GLN A 11 3.37 -2.23 11.09
N TRP A 12 2.42 -1.88 10.22
CA TRP A 12 1.19 -2.66 10.04
C TRP A 12 1.47 -4.08 9.53
N LEU A 13 2.32 -4.24 8.51
CA LEU A 13 2.73 -5.54 7.99
C LEU A 13 3.45 -6.40 9.06
N LYS A 14 4.35 -5.79 9.84
CA LYS A 14 5.05 -6.47 10.94
C LYS A 14 4.12 -6.84 12.12
N SER A 15 3.00 -6.14 12.27
CA SER A 15 2.01 -6.38 13.34
C SER A 15 0.93 -7.39 12.96
N GLY A 16 0.91 -7.86 11.71
CA GLY A 16 0.00 -8.90 11.25
C GLY A 16 0.26 -10.27 11.91
N PRO A 17 -0.50 -11.31 11.51
CA PRO A 17 -0.26 -12.68 11.96
C PRO A 17 1.20 -13.08 11.77
N LYS A 18 1.67 -14.09 12.53
CA LYS A 18 3.03 -14.65 12.36
C LYS A 18 3.20 -15.17 10.93
N GLN A 19 3.66 -14.28 10.06
CA GLN A 19 3.89 -14.56 8.65
C GLN A 19 5.19 -15.34 8.51
N SER A 20 5.18 -16.35 7.65
CA SER A 20 6.41 -16.99 7.16
C SER A 20 7.19 -16.11 6.16
N ILE A 21 6.70 -14.88 5.91
CA ILE A 21 7.28 -13.95 4.96
C ILE A 21 8.58 -13.36 5.53
N PRO A 22 9.71 -13.45 4.80
CA PRO A 22 10.97 -12.84 5.22
C PRO A 22 10.84 -11.33 5.43
N GLN A 23 11.53 -10.80 6.44
CA GLN A 23 11.49 -9.36 6.78
C GLN A 23 11.82 -8.46 5.58
N GLU A 24 12.82 -8.83 4.78
CA GLU A 24 13.23 -8.08 3.58
C GLU A 24 12.09 -7.95 2.57
N LYS A 25 11.25 -8.98 2.45
CA LYS A 25 10.08 -8.98 1.57
C LYS A 25 8.99 -8.03 2.09
N LEU A 26 8.78 -7.98 3.41
CA LEU A 26 7.86 -7.01 4.03
C LEU A 26 8.35 -5.57 3.85
N GLU A 27 9.66 -5.34 3.97
CA GLU A 27 10.29 -4.03 3.74
C GLU A 27 10.15 -3.59 2.29
N ALA A 28 10.40 -4.49 1.33
CA ALA A 28 10.19 -4.23 -0.09
C ALA A 28 8.71 -3.93 -0.41
N GLN A 29 7.77 -4.71 0.13
CA GLN A 29 6.33 -4.47 -0.04
C GLN A 29 5.90 -3.11 0.53
N ALA A 30 6.28 -2.80 1.77
CA ALA A 30 5.99 -1.51 2.38
C ALA A 30 6.56 -0.34 1.55
N LEU A 31 7.79 -0.50 1.04
CA LEU A 31 8.44 0.51 0.23
C LEU A 31 7.69 0.76 -1.08
N VAL A 32 7.43 -0.29 -1.86
CA VAL A 32 6.74 -0.18 -3.16
C VAL A 32 5.32 0.36 -2.99
N VAL A 33 4.55 -0.17 -2.05
CA VAL A 33 3.18 0.29 -1.78
C VAL A 33 3.16 1.75 -1.34
N SER A 34 4.06 2.16 -0.45
CA SER A 34 4.13 3.56 0.02
C SER A 34 4.41 4.55 -1.12
N TRP A 35 5.25 4.17 -2.09
CA TRP A 35 5.51 4.99 -3.28
C TRP A 35 4.31 5.02 -4.22
N GLY A 36 3.62 3.90 -4.43
CA GLY A 36 2.41 3.82 -5.23
C GLY A 36 1.29 4.72 -4.69
N LEU A 37 1.03 4.65 -3.37
CA LEU A 37 0.05 5.51 -2.69
C LEU A 37 0.42 6.99 -2.81
N PHE A 38 1.66 7.34 -2.45
CA PHE A 38 2.11 8.73 -2.43
C PHE A 38 2.14 9.33 -3.85
N GLY A 39 2.65 8.58 -4.83
CA GLY A 39 2.72 9.01 -6.22
C GLY A 39 1.33 9.24 -6.82
N SER A 40 0.39 8.33 -6.57
CA SER A 40 -0.98 8.45 -7.08
C SER A 40 -1.73 9.64 -6.50
N ALA A 41 -1.58 9.88 -5.19
CA ALA A 41 -2.13 11.05 -4.51
C ALA A 41 -1.50 12.35 -5.02
N LEU A 42 -0.18 12.36 -5.23
CA LEU A 42 0.54 13.52 -5.76
C LEU A 42 0.12 13.83 -7.19
N GLN A 43 -0.02 12.83 -8.05
CA GLN A 43 -0.53 13.00 -9.41
C GLN A 43 -1.95 13.55 -9.39
N TRP A 44 -2.84 12.95 -8.59
CA TRP A 44 -4.22 13.41 -8.48
C TRP A 44 -4.31 14.88 -8.03
N SER A 45 -3.51 15.28 -7.03
CA SER A 45 -3.50 16.67 -6.56
C SER A 45 -3.10 17.70 -7.63
N ARG A 46 -2.41 17.26 -8.69
CA ARG A 46 -1.99 18.11 -9.82
C ARG A 46 -2.98 18.11 -10.97
N GLU A 47 -3.82 17.08 -11.07
CA GLU A 47 -4.73 16.84 -12.21
C GLU A 47 -6.17 16.57 -11.74
N VAL A 48 -6.63 17.33 -10.73
CA VAL A 48 -7.92 17.11 -10.04
C VAL A 48 -9.13 17.10 -10.98
N GLN A 49 -9.06 17.76 -12.14
CA GLN A 49 -10.16 17.81 -13.12
C GLN A 49 -10.30 16.52 -13.96
N ALA A 50 -9.29 15.65 -13.98
CA ALA A 50 -9.27 14.45 -14.82
C ALA A 50 -9.98 13.24 -14.20
N ARG A 51 -10.06 13.16 -12.86
CA ARG A 51 -10.71 12.05 -12.15
C ARG A 51 -11.15 12.45 -10.74
N THR A 52 -12.24 11.86 -10.24
CA THR A 52 -12.71 12.09 -8.87
C THR A 52 -11.75 11.48 -7.85
N LEU A 53 -11.86 11.92 -6.59
CA LEU A 53 -11.07 11.35 -5.50
C LEU A 53 -11.41 9.87 -5.30
N GLU A 54 -12.69 9.54 -5.37
CA GLU A 54 -13.25 8.20 -5.17
C GLU A 54 -12.69 7.22 -6.20
N SER A 55 -12.74 7.59 -7.49
CA SER A 55 -12.19 6.77 -8.58
C SER A 55 -10.68 6.58 -8.43
N MET A 56 -9.93 7.59 -8.02
CA MET A 56 -8.50 7.45 -7.75
C MET A 56 -8.23 6.47 -6.60
N VAL A 57 -9.00 6.56 -5.51
CA VAL A 57 -8.84 5.67 -4.36
C VAL A 57 -9.16 4.22 -4.75
N GLU A 58 -10.24 3.99 -5.50
CA GLU A 58 -10.63 2.65 -5.97
C GLU A 58 -9.51 1.99 -6.79
N GLU A 59 -9.00 2.69 -7.81
CA GLU A 59 -7.89 2.21 -8.66
C GLU A 59 -6.63 1.86 -7.84
N VAL A 60 -6.28 2.73 -6.90
CA VAL A 60 -5.09 2.56 -6.07
C VAL A 60 -5.25 1.37 -5.12
N ILE A 61 -6.43 1.22 -4.51
CA ILE A 61 -6.72 0.11 -3.59
C ILE A 61 -6.73 -1.22 -4.34
N GLU A 62 -7.25 -1.28 -5.56
CA GLU A 62 -7.22 -2.49 -6.39
C GLU A 62 -5.77 -2.98 -6.59
N VAL A 63 -4.88 -2.08 -7.01
CA VAL A 63 -3.45 -2.41 -7.22
C VAL A 63 -2.75 -2.82 -5.93
N VAL A 64 -3.02 -2.10 -4.83
CA VAL A 64 -2.42 -2.41 -3.52
C VAL A 64 -2.90 -3.76 -3.00
N THR A 65 -4.19 -4.09 -3.18
CA THR A 65 -4.78 -5.35 -2.72
C THR A 65 -4.17 -6.55 -3.41
N VAL A 66 -3.89 -6.46 -4.72
CA VAL A 66 -3.16 -7.53 -5.45
C VAL A 66 -1.77 -7.75 -4.86
N ASN A 67 -1.03 -6.66 -4.56
CA ASN A 67 0.33 -6.75 -4.02
C ASN A 67 0.38 -7.23 -2.57
N LEU A 68 -0.70 -7.03 -1.82
CA LEU A 68 -0.85 -7.47 -0.43
C LEU A 68 -1.71 -8.74 -0.31
N GLY A 69 -2.20 -9.34 -1.39
CA GLY A 69 -3.16 -10.45 -1.35
C GLY A 69 -2.69 -11.63 -0.50
N ALA A 70 -1.41 -12.01 -0.62
CA ALA A 70 -0.81 -13.06 0.18
C ALA A 70 -0.75 -12.74 1.70
N PHE A 71 -0.76 -11.46 2.08
CA PHE A 71 -0.87 -11.03 3.47
C PHE A 71 -2.31 -11.22 3.99
N TRP A 72 -3.30 -10.88 3.17
CA TRP A 72 -4.73 -10.94 3.55
C TRP A 72 -5.27 -12.38 3.64
N GLU A 73 -4.83 -13.28 2.75
CA GLU A 73 -5.16 -14.71 2.80
C GLU A 73 -4.65 -15.37 4.10
N GLN A 74 -3.51 -14.92 4.63
CA GLN A 74 -2.96 -15.44 5.90
C GLN A 74 -3.56 -14.81 7.15
N ALA A 75 -4.22 -13.64 7.02
CA ALA A 75 -4.87 -12.95 8.13
C ALA A 75 -6.31 -13.39 8.38
N THR A 76 -6.91 -14.11 7.43
CA THR A 76 -8.31 -14.61 7.49
C THR A 76 -8.40 -16.13 7.67
N GLY A 77 -7.25 -16.82 7.71
CA GLY A 77 -7.13 -18.27 7.97
C GLY A 77 -6.83 -18.63 9.42
#